data_AF-A0A943TG65-F1
#
_entry.id   AF-A0A943TG65-F1
#
_cell.length_a   1.000
_cell.length_b   1.000
_cell.length_c   1.000
_cell.angle_alpha   90.00
_cell.angle_beta   90.00
_cell.angle_gamma   90.00
#
_symmetry.space_group_name_H-M   'P 1'
#
loop_
_entity.id
_entity.type
_entity.pdbx_description
1 polymer ?
#
loop_
_entity_poly.entity_id
_entity_poly.type
_entity_poly.pdbx_seq_one_letter_code
_entity_poly.pdbx_strand_id
1 'polypeptide(L)'
;MRKNWKKLVSLVLTAACTMVVTVAPVFADAASTPAYSPVEASTVDSLLSSSAQWVGQSLMTYSDDDLANMEASDQQFYARAAEAWEEAKADLGEVKSLEDGTLEVDGDFVTCTIPGEFEKNPGIVRVFWNISTGTPVPTDLTITVEESKGVLIGQAGMNTIIGIGTVFVMLIFLIFVISSFDYILGDKKKKKAPAAPVQEAPKAVAAPVVEETVPEADDMELQAVITAAIAMYEEDMASASGDAYVARPIRRKGKRA
;
A
#
# COMPACT_ATOMS: atom_id res chain seq x y z
N MET A 1 26.35 43.43 3.33
CA MET A 1 25.53 42.68 2.35
C MET A 1 25.67 41.14 2.45
N ARG A 2 26.89 40.56 2.54
CA ARG A 2 27.08 39.09 2.61
C ARG A 2 26.49 38.38 3.84
N LYS A 3 26.39 39.07 4.99
CA LYS A 3 25.86 38.48 6.24
C LYS A 3 24.34 38.29 6.20
N ASN A 4 23.64 39.15 5.46
CA ASN A 4 22.18 39.11 5.32
C ASN A 4 21.75 38.10 4.24
N TRP A 5 22.61 37.86 3.24
CA TRP A 5 22.39 36.83 2.21
C TRP A 5 22.46 35.42 2.80
N LYS A 6 23.45 35.13 3.66
CA LYS A 6 23.54 33.82 4.34
C LYS A 6 22.33 33.53 5.22
N LYS A 7 21.75 34.56 5.85
CA LYS A 7 20.51 34.43 6.63
C LYS A 7 19.28 34.23 5.75
N LEU A 8 19.20 34.92 4.60
CA LEU A 8 18.12 34.71 3.63
C LEU A 8 18.17 33.31 3.01
N VAL A 9 19.34 32.81 2.63
CA VAL A 9 19.50 31.46 2.06
C VAL A 9 19.23 30.37 3.10
N SER A 10 19.68 30.56 4.34
CA SER A 10 19.37 29.64 5.44
C SER A 10 17.88 29.60 5.76
N LEU A 11 17.18 30.74 5.68
CA LEU A 11 15.75 30.86 5.97
C LEU A 11 14.89 30.30 4.84
N VAL A 12 15.32 30.46 3.58
CA VAL A 12 14.67 29.82 2.42
C VAL A 12 14.90 28.31 2.41
N LEU A 13 16.09 27.84 2.80
CA LEU A 13 16.40 26.40 2.87
C LEU A 13 15.64 25.70 4.00
N THR A 14 15.47 26.35 5.15
CA THR A 14 14.63 25.82 6.23
C THR A 14 13.14 25.89 5.92
N ALA A 15 12.67 26.95 5.24
CA ALA A 15 11.29 27.02 4.75
C ALA A 15 10.97 25.93 3.70
N ALA A 16 11.92 25.61 2.82
CA ALA A 16 11.80 24.52 1.87
C ALA A 16 11.80 23.14 2.56
N CYS A 17 12.62 22.94 3.60
CA CYS A 17 12.61 21.71 4.39
C CYS A 17 11.33 21.53 5.22
N THR A 18 10.69 22.61 5.68
CA THR A 18 9.41 22.53 6.41
C THR A 18 8.21 22.33 5.48
N MET A 19 8.34 22.62 4.18
CA MET A 19 7.27 22.40 3.20
C MET A 19 7.25 20.95 2.65
N VAL A 20 8.34 20.19 2.84
CA VAL A 20 8.43 18.76 2.44
C VAL A 20 7.85 17.83 3.52
N VAL A 21 7.65 18.30 4.76
CA VAL A 21 7.16 17.46 5.87
C VAL A 21 5.67 17.68 6.20
N THR A 22 4.97 18.56 5.48
CA THR A 22 3.52 18.73 5.63
C THR A 22 2.77 18.34 4.35
N VAL A 23 2.94 17.09 3.95
CA VAL A 23 1.83 16.33 3.37
C VAL A 23 1.53 15.22 4.38
N ALA A 24 0.97 15.63 5.52
CA ALA A 24 0.16 14.70 6.28
C ALA A 24 -1.06 14.36 5.40
N PRO A 25 -1.48 13.10 5.31
CA PRO A 25 -2.80 12.80 4.80
C PRO A 25 -3.79 13.51 5.73
N VAL A 26 -4.43 14.57 5.25
CA VAL A 26 -5.67 15.08 5.84
C VAL A 26 -6.77 14.10 5.43
N PHE A 27 -6.74 12.93 6.08
CA PHE A 27 -7.87 12.05 6.36
C PHE A 27 -7.74 11.62 7.82
N ALA A 28 -7.55 12.62 8.69
CA ALA A 28 -8.01 12.51 10.07
C ALA A 28 -9.26 13.39 10.14
N ASP A 29 -10.32 12.98 9.43
CA ASP A 29 -11.64 13.42 9.82
C ASP A 29 -11.94 12.69 11.14
N ALA A 30 -11.67 13.39 12.23
CA ALA A 30 -12.27 13.09 13.51
C ALA A 30 -13.76 13.45 13.42
N ALA A 31 -14.50 12.78 12.53
CA ALA A 31 -15.92 12.61 12.70
C ALA A 31 -16.08 11.58 13.80
N SER A 32 -16.62 12.04 14.92
CA SER A 32 -17.17 11.23 16.00
C SER A 32 -17.82 9.95 15.46
N THR A 33 -17.10 8.83 15.49
CA THR A 33 -17.69 7.52 15.28
C THR A 33 -18.55 7.25 16.51
N PRO A 34 -19.88 7.18 16.40
CA PRO A 34 -20.69 6.69 17.50
C PRO A 34 -20.17 5.30 17.85
N ALA A 35 -19.98 5.04 19.15
CA ALA A 35 -19.57 3.74 19.65
C ALA A 35 -20.64 2.69 19.28
N TYR A 36 -20.49 2.11 18.10
CA TYR A 36 -21.29 0.99 17.63
C TYR A 36 -20.56 -0.31 17.95
N SER A 37 -21.33 -1.32 18.34
CA SER A 37 -20.80 -2.65 18.64
C SER A 37 -19.96 -3.17 17.47
N PRO A 38 -18.76 -3.72 17.71
CA PRO A 38 -17.94 -4.24 16.62
C PRO A 38 -18.71 -5.35 15.93
N VAL A 39 -19.00 -5.17 14.65
CA VAL A 39 -19.41 -6.27 13.77
C VAL A 39 -18.28 -7.30 13.85
N GLU A 40 -18.59 -8.54 14.22
CA GLU A 40 -17.57 -9.57 14.41
C GLU A 40 -16.76 -9.75 13.12
N ALA A 41 -15.42 -9.70 13.18
CA ALA A 41 -14.56 -9.78 12.00
C ALA A 41 -14.89 -10.99 11.11
N SER A 42 -15.26 -12.11 11.72
CA SER A 42 -15.73 -13.34 11.07
C SER A 42 -16.97 -13.13 10.17
N THR A 43 -17.91 -12.27 10.58
CA THR A 43 -19.09 -11.95 9.76
C THR A 43 -18.71 -11.10 8.56
N VAL A 44 -17.80 -10.14 8.72
CA VAL A 44 -17.34 -9.27 7.63
C VAL A 44 -16.51 -10.04 6.60
N ASP A 45 -15.63 -10.93 7.05
CA ASP A 45 -14.84 -11.82 6.19
C ASP A 45 -15.74 -12.79 5.39
N SER A 46 -16.84 -13.25 6.00
CA SER A 46 -17.82 -14.08 5.32
C SER A 46 -18.58 -13.30 4.24
N LEU A 47 -18.85 -12.01 4.44
CA LEU A 47 -19.48 -11.14 3.43
C LEU A 47 -18.54 -10.94 2.24
N LEU A 48 -17.27 -10.64 2.50
CA LEU A 48 -16.27 -10.51 1.45
C LEU A 48 -16.16 -11.81 0.63
N SER A 49 -16.01 -12.95 1.31
CA SER A 49 -15.92 -14.26 0.66
C SER A 49 -17.18 -14.58 -0.17
N SER A 50 -18.37 -14.35 0.40
CA SER A 50 -19.64 -14.59 -0.29
C SER A 50 -19.82 -13.68 -1.51
N SER A 51 -19.40 -12.42 -1.40
CA SER A 51 -19.46 -11.44 -2.49
C SER A 51 -18.49 -11.82 -3.61
N ALA A 52 -17.25 -12.18 -3.29
CA ALA A 52 -16.26 -12.61 -4.27
C ALA A 52 -16.70 -13.89 -5.01
N GLN A 53 -17.26 -14.86 -4.29
CA GLN A 53 -17.79 -16.08 -4.89
C GLN A 53 -18.96 -15.78 -5.82
N TRP A 54 -19.94 -15.00 -5.37
CA TRP A 54 -21.10 -14.68 -6.18
C TRP A 54 -20.73 -13.84 -7.42
N VAL A 55 -19.84 -12.85 -7.27
CA VAL A 55 -19.34 -12.05 -8.40
C VAL A 55 -18.62 -12.95 -9.42
N GLY A 56 -17.64 -13.74 -8.98
CA GLY A 56 -16.81 -14.54 -9.89
C GLY A 56 -17.45 -15.81 -10.45
N GLN A 57 -18.42 -16.40 -9.76
CA GLN A 57 -19.04 -17.67 -10.16
C GLN A 57 -20.50 -17.55 -10.58
N SER A 58 -21.11 -16.38 -10.43
CA SER A 58 -22.49 -16.15 -10.84
C SER A 58 -22.55 -14.96 -11.76
N LEU A 59 -22.40 -13.73 -11.24
CA LEU A 59 -22.61 -12.50 -12.01
C LEU A 59 -21.80 -12.47 -13.30
N MET A 60 -20.49 -12.75 -13.21
CA MET A 60 -19.58 -12.65 -14.36
C MET A 60 -19.63 -13.83 -15.33
N THR A 61 -20.27 -14.93 -14.93
CA THR A 61 -20.41 -16.16 -15.72
C THR A 61 -21.80 -16.32 -16.32
N TYR A 62 -22.75 -15.48 -15.92
CA TYR A 62 -24.11 -15.53 -16.43
C TYR A 62 -24.18 -15.17 -17.90
N SER A 63 -25.04 -15.90 -18.61
CA SER A 63 -25.36 -15.61 -20.00
C SER A 63 -26.19 -14.32 -20.09
N ASP A 64 -26.22 -13.71 -21.27
CA ASP A 64 -27.01 -12.49 -21.50
C ASP A 64 -28.50 -12.72 -21.17
N ASP A 65 -29.02 -13.93 -21.41
CA ASP A 65 -30.39 -14.32 -21.05
C ASP A 65 -30.60 -14.39 -19.52
N ASP A 66 -29.61 -14.86 -18.77
CA ASP A 66 -29.66 -14.94 -17.30
C ASP A 66 -29.56 -13.54 -16.67
N LEU A 67 -28.72 -12.67 -17.23
CA LEU A 67 -28.58 -11.28 -16.81
C LEU A 67 -29.89 -10.51 -17.05
N ALA A 68 -30.55 -10.70 -18.19
CA ALA A 68 -31.86 -10.13 -18.47
C ALA A 68 -32.94 -10.59 -17.45
N ASN A 69 -32.88 -11.85 -17.00
CA ASN A 69 -33.77 -12.35 -15.96
C ASN A 69 -33.48 -11.72 -14.58
N MET A 70 -32.22 -11.39 -14.29
CA MET A 70 -31.84 -10.66 -13.07
C MET A 70 -32.26 -9.19 -13.12
N GLU A 71 -32.13 -8.53 -14.27
CA GLU A 71 -32.64 -7.17 -14.48
C GLU A 71 -34.15 -7.08 -14.24
N ALA A 72 -34.88 -8.13 -14.62
CA ALA A 72 -36.32 -8.24 -14.38
C ALA A 72 -36.69 -8.69 -12.96
N SER A 73 -35.71 -8.92 -12.08
CA SER A 73 -35.96 -9.36 -10.70
C SER A 73 -36.59 -8.25 -9.85
N ASP A 74 -37.54 -8.63 -8.98
CA ASP A 74 -38.13 -7.71 -7.99
C ASP A 74 -37.11 -7.24 -6.94
N GLN A 75 -35.94 -7.88 -6.87
CA GLN A 75 -34.86 -7.49 -5.97
C GLN A 75 -33.93 -6.47 -6.62
N GLN A 76 -34.00 -5.22 -6.15
CA GLN A 76 -33.26 -4.09 -6.72
C GLN A 76 -31.75 -4.33 -6.80
N PHE A 77 -31.15 -5.01 -5.83
CA PHE A 77 -29.72 -5.33 -5.86
C PHE A 77 -29.32 -6.15 -7.10
N TYR A 78 -30.06 -7.22 -7.40
CA TYR A 78 -29.72 -8.09 -8.52
C TYR A 78 -29.94 -7.40 -9.87
N ALA A 79 -31.00 -6.59 -9.98
CA ALA A 79 -31.24 -5.81 -11.19
C ALA A 79 -30.11 -4.79 -11.45
N ARG A 80 -29.67 -4.07 -10.40
CA ARG A 80 -28.55 -3.13 -10.49
C ARG A 80 -27.22 -3.79 -10.78
N ALA A 81 -26.97 -4.95 -10.17
CA ALA A 81 -25.74 -5.69 -10.42
C ALA A 81 -25.65 -6.20 -11.86
N ALA A 82 -26.76 -6.66 -12.44
CA ALA A 82 -26.82 -7.06 -13.84
C ALA A 82 -26.60 -5.87 -14.78
N GLU A 83 -27.28 -4.74 -14.53
CA GLU A 83 -27.10 -3.49 -15.29
C GLU A 83 -25.63 -3.01 -15.25
N ALA A 84 -25.03 -2.99 -14.06
CA ALA A 84 -23.64 -2.57 -13.86
C ALA A 84 -22.64 -3.52 -14.55
N TRP A 85 -22.92 -4.83 -14.56
CA TRP A 85 -22.08 -5.80 -15.27
C TRP A 85 -22.21 -5.67 -16.78
N GLU A 86 -23.42 -5.54 -17.32
CA GLU A 86 -23.63 -5.34 -18.76
C GLU A 86 -22.97 -4.05 -19.27
N GLU A 87 -23.08 -2.95 -18.52
CA GLU A 87 -22.38 -1.70 -18.85
C GLU A 87 -20.85 -1.88 -18.82
N ALA A 88 -20.32 -2.52 -17.77
CA ALA A 88 -18.87 -2.68 -17.60
C ALA A 88 -18.26 -3.74 -18.55
N LYS A 89 -19.00 -4.78 -18.94
CA LYS A 89 -18.54 -5.87 -19.81
C LYS A 89 -18.11 -5.36 -21.18
N ALA A 90 -18.73 -4.29 -21.68
CA ALA A 90 -18.31 -3.62 -22.91
C ALA A 90 -16.86 -3.09 -22.83
N ASP A 91 -16.46 -2.54 -21.68
CA ASP A 91 -15.14 -1.92 -21.48
C ASP A 91 -14.09 -2.84 -20.84
N LEU A 92 -14.53 -3.82 -20.06
CA LEU A 92 -13.67 -4.80 -19.36
C LEU A 92 -13.42 -6.06 -20.21
N GLY A 93 -14.44 -6.55 -20.94
CA GLY A 93 -14.41 -7.85 -21.58
C GLY A 93 -14.56 -9.02 -20.59
N GLU A 94 -14.17 -10.22 -21.00
CA GLU A 94 -14.28 -11.42 -20.16
C GLU A 94 -13.36 -11.35 -18.93
N VAL A 95 -13.80 -11.94 -17.82
CA VAL A 95 -12.97 -12.14 -16.62
C VAL A 95 -11.83 -13.10 -16.91
N LYS A 96 -10.60 -12.72 -16.55
CA LYS A 96 -9.45 -13.62 -16.51
C LYS A 96 -9.21 -14.16 -15.11
N SER A 97 -9.18 -13.28 -14.12
CA SER A 97 -8.95 -13.62 -12.72
C SER A 97 -9.53 -12.55 -11.80
N LEU A 98 -9.88 -12.96 -10.57
CA LEU A 98 -10.20 -12.05 -9.48
C LEU A 98 -9.06 -12.11 -8.46
N GLU A 99 -8.66 -10.95 -7.94
CA GLU A 99 -7.69 -10.83 -6.85
C GLU A 99 -8.39 -10.95 -5.49
N ASP A 100 -7.61 -11.12 -4.42
CA ASP A 100 -8.14 -11.10 -3.06
C ASP A 100 -8.77 -9.74 -2.77
N GLY A 101 -10.04 -9.76 -2.35
CA GLY A 101 -10.75 -8.54 -2.04
C GLY A 101 -10.32 -7.90 -0.72
N THR A 102 -10.66 -6.63 -0.55
CA THR A 102 -10.53 -5.88 0.70
C THR A 102 -11.89 -5.50 1.24
N LEU A 103 -11.94 -5.18 2.54
CA LEU A 103 -13.16 -4.80 3.23
C LEU A 103 -12.99 -3.45 3.92
N GLU A 104 -14.00 -2.61 3.79
CA GLU A 104 -14.13 -1.33 4.50
C GLU A 104 -15.45 -1.33 5.27
N VAL A 105 -15.41 -1.02 6.57
CA VAL A 105 -16.58 -0.95 7.44
C VAL A 105 -16.82 0.50 7.84
N ASP A 106 -17.99 1.03 7.50
CA ASP A 106 -18.45 2.37 7.87
C ASP A 106 -19.79 2.28 8.60
N GLY A 107 -19.71 2.15 9.93
CA GLY A 107 -20.89 1.97 10.78
C GLY A 107 -21.68 0.71 10.42
N ASP A 108 -22.91 0.91 9.93
CA ASP A 108 -23.80 -0.18 9.50
C ASP A 108 -23.56 -0.63 8.05
N PHE A 109 -22.64 0.02 7.31
CA PHE A 109 -22.34 -0.30 5.92
C PHE A 109 -21.01 -1.02 5.79
N VAL A 110 -20.97 -2.07 4.97
CA VAL A 110 -19.76 -2.82 4.64
C VAL A 110 -19.56 -2.76 3.13
N THR A 111 -18.38 -2.31 2.71
CA THR A 111 -17.98 -2.29 1.30
C THR A 111 -16.94 -3.37 1.06
N CYS A 112 -17.29 -4.34 0.23
CA CYS A 112 -16.39 -5.39 -0.25
C CYS A 112 -15.81 -4.95 -1.60
N THR A 113 -14.51 -4.74 -1.67
CA THR A 113 -13.81 -4.31 -2.89
C THR A 113 -13.04 -5.48 -3.46
N ILE A 114 -13.37 -5.93 -4.67
CA ILE A 114 -12.78 -7.09 -5.32
C ILE A 114 -12.11 -6.61 -6.62
N PRO A 115 -10.78 -6.47 -6.64
CA PRO A 115 -10.05 -6.19 -7.87
C PRO A 115 -10.09 -7.40 -8.81
N GLY A 116 -10.11 -7.16 -10.11
CA GLY A 116 -10.13 -8.20 -11.13
C GLY A 116 -9.30 -7.83 -12.35
N GLU A 117 -8.68 -8.84 -12.96
CA GLU A 117 -8.09 -8.73 -14.28
C GLU A 117 -9.08 -9.23 -15.33
N PHE A 118 -9.36 -8.38 -16.32
CA PHE A 118 -10.25 -8.71 -17.43
C PHE A 118 -9.50 -8.70 -18.76
N GLU A 119 -10.22 -9.01 -19.84
CA GLU A 119 -9.65 -9.10 -21.18
C GLU A 119 -9.00 -7.80 -21.63
N LYS A 120 -9.71 -6.68 -21.50
CA LYS A 120 -9.34 -5.36 -22.03
C LYS A 120 -8.60 -4.51 -21.00
N ASN A 121 -9.19 -4.33 -19.83
CA ASN A 121 -8.70 -3.46 -18.76
C ASN A 121 -8.89 -4.13 -17.40
N PRO A 122 -8.05 -3.86 -16.39
CA PRO A 122 -8.38 -4.22 -15.02
C PRO A 122 -9.65 -3.47 -14.57
N GLY A 123 -10.34 -4.03 -13.58
CA GLY A 123 -11.51 -3.40 -13.00
C GLY A 123 -11.66 -3.73 -11.53
N ILE A 124 -12.43 -2.91 -10.84
CA ILE A 124 -12.76 -3.09 -9.42
C ILE A 124 -14.27 -3.26 -9.30
N VAL A 125 -14.68 -4.38 -8.71
CA VAL A 125 -16.07 -4.61 -8.31
C VAL A 125 -16.22 -4.23 -6.85
N ARG A 126 -17.21 -3.41 -6.53
CA ARG A 126 -17.57 -3.06 -5.14
C ARG A 126 -18.98 -3.54 -4.85
N VAL A 127 -19.13 -4.30 -3.77
CA VAL A 127 -20.42 -4.77 -3.27
C VAL A 127 -20.71 -4.11 -1.94
N PHE A 128 -21.86 -3.46 -1.83
CA PHE A 128 -22.27 -2.69 -0.67
C PHE A 128 -23.30 -3.47 0.14
N TRP A 129 -23.02 -3.67 1.42
CA TRP A 129 -23.90 -4.36 2.37
C TRP A 129 -24.38 -3.40 3.45
N ASN A 130 -25.61 -3.59 3.91
CA ASN A 130 -26.18 -2.90 5.07
C ASN A 130 -26.50 -3.93 6.17
N ILE A 131 -26.03 -3.66 7.39
CA ILE A 131 -26.12 -4.55 8.56
C ILE A 131 -27.00 -3.91 9.66
N SER A 132 -27.67 -2.79 9.38
CA SER A 132 -28.44 -2.03 10.38
C SER A 132 -29.53 -2.85 11.09
N THR A 133 -30.06 -3.88 10.43
CA THR A 133 -31.10 -4.78 10.97
C THR A 133 -30.55 -6.02 11.67
N GLY A 134 -29.22 -6.16 11.79
CA GLY A 134 -28.54 -7.36 12.31
C GLY A 134 -28.46 -8.53 11.33
N THR A 135 -29.16 -8.46 10.19
CA THR A 135 -28.98 -9.39 9.07
C THR A 135 -28.34 -8.62 7.91
N PRO A 136 -27.17 -9.02 7.40
CA PRO A 136 -26.56 -8.36 6.25
C PRO A 136 -27.44 -8.45 5.01
N VAL A 137 -27.78 -7.30 4.42
CA VAL A 137 -28.55 -7.21 3.17
C VAL A 137 -27.68 -6.52 2.12
N PRO A 138 -27.47 -7.12 0.93
CA PRO A 138 -26.77 -6.45 -0.16
C PRO A 138 -27.66 -5.33 -0.70
N THR A 139 -27.08 -4.15 -0.85
CA THR A 139 -27.79 -2.92 -1.20
C THR A 139 -27.48 -2.45 -2.61
N ASP A 140 -26.22 -2.51 -3.02
CA ASP A 140 -25.78 -2.05 -4.33
C ASP A 140 -24.50 -2.75 -4.80
N LEU A 141 -24.23 -2.67 -6.10
CA LEU A 141 -23.00 -3.14 -6.73
C LEU A 141 -22.53 -2.14 -7.78
N THR A 142 -21.26 -1.76 -7.72
CA THR A 142 -20.63 -0.91 -8.74
C THR A 142 -19.41 -1.58 -9.34
N ILE A 143 -19.20 -1.38 -10.63
CA ILE A 143 -18.02 -1.89 -11.34
C ILE A 143 -17.30 -0.70 -11.96
N THR A 144 -16.03 -0.54 -11.62
CA THR A 144 -15.19 0.56 -12.10
C THR A 144 -14.09 0.00 -12.99
N VAL A 145 -13.91 0.59 -14.17
CA VAL A 145 -12.80 0.26 -15.06
C VAL A 145 -11.56 1.02 -14.61
N GLU A 146 -10.44 0.32 -14.45
CA GLU A 146 -9.16 0.91 -14.12
C GLU A 146 -8.20 0.93 -15.32
N GLU A 147 -7.24 1.84 -15.27
CA GLU A 147 -6.16 1.85 -16.25
C GLU A 147 -5.27 0.62 -16.06
N SER A 148 -4.87 -0.02 -17.17
CA SER A 148 -3.98 -1.17 -17.11
C SER A 148 -2.64 -0.83 -16.45
N LYS A 149 -2.05 -1.80 -15.73
CA LYS A 149 -0.74 -1.64 -15.07
C LYS A 149 0.33 -1.15 -16.06
N GLY A 150 0.26 -1.54 -17.33
CA GLY A 150 1.16 -1.07 -18.39
C GLY A 150 1.01 0.42 -18.72
N VAL A 151 -0.23 0.95 -18.73
CA VAL A 151 -0.50 2.38 -18.92
C VAL A 151 0.00 3.19 -17.72
N LEU A 152 -0.30 2.73 -16.50
CA LEU A 152 0.17 3.36 -15.26
C LEU A 152 1.70 3.42 -15.18
N ILE A 153 2.39 2.31 -15.50
CA ILE A 153 3.85 2.25 -15.58
C ILE A 153 4.38 3.16 -16.69
N GLY A 154 3.71 3.22 -17.84
CA GLY A 154 4.05 4.14 -18.92
C GLY A 154 3.99 5.61 -18.46
N GLN A 155 2.92 5.98 -17.75
CA GLN A 155 2.74 7.32 -17.20
C GLN A 155 3.76 7.65 -16.10
N ALA A 156 4.04 6.72 -15.19
CA ALA A 156 5.09 6.84 -14.19
C ALA A 156 6.49 6.92 -14.83
N GLY A 157 6.72 6.15 -15.89
CA GLY A 157 7.93 6.15 -16.71
C GLY A 157 8.14 7.48 -17.42
N MET A 158 7.08 8.09 -17.96
CA MET A 158 7.16 9.44 -18.54
C MET A 158 7.64 10.46 -17.50
N ASN A 159 7.10 10.42 -16.28
CA ASN A 159 7.57 11.30 -15.21
C ASN A 159 9.05 11.05 -14.85
N THR A 160 9.49 9.79 -14.85
CA THR A 160 10.88 9.42 -14.60
C THR A 160 11.83 9.91 -15.71
N ILE A 161 11.43 9.76 -16.97
CA ILE A 161 12.20 10.22 -18.13
C ILE A 161 12.28 11.76 -18.13
N ILE A 162 11.18 12.46 -17.85
CA ILE A 162 11.17 13.92 -17.76
C ILE A 162 12.06 14.38 -16.60
N GLY A 163 11.96 13.74 -15.42
CA GLY A 163 12.79 14.04 -14.26
C GLY A 163 14.28 13.85 -14.53
N ILE A 164 14.68 12.68 -15.02
CA ILE A 164 16.09 12.38 -15.34
C ILE A 164 16.59 13.26 -16.50
N GLY A 165 15.76 13.46 -17.53
CA GLY A 165 16.11 14.26 -18.70
C GLY A 165 16.33 15.73 -18.38
N THR A 166 15.48 16.33 -17.54
CA THR A 166 15.65 17.73 -17.12
C THR A 166 16.93 17.93 -16.30
N VAL A 167 17.25 17.01 -15.38
CA VAL A 167 18.51 17.03 -14.63
C VAL A 167 19.71 16.92 -15.57
N PHE A 168 19.66 16.01 -16.55
CA PHE A 168 20.73 15.84 -17.54
C PHE A 168 20.97 17.09 -18.39
N VAL A 169 19.90 17.72 -18.90
CA VAL A 169 19.98 18.96 -19.68
C VAL A 169 20.52 20.11 -18.83
N MET A 170 20.09 20.23 -17.57
CA MET A 170 20.59 21.26 -16.65
C MET A 170 22.08 21.11 -16.34
N LEU A 171 22.57 19.88 -16.18
CA LEU A 171 24.01 19.62 -15.99
C LEU A 171 24.83 20.04 -17.22
N ILE A 172 24.38 19.70 -18.43
CA ILE A 172 25.03 20.13 -19.68
C ILE A 172 25.05 21.66 -19.77
N PHE A 173 23.93 22.32 -19.45
CA PHE A 173 23.84 23.76 -19.46
C PHE A 173 24.80 24.41 -18.45
N LEU A 174 24.93 23.86 -17.23
CA LEU A 174 25.88 24.34 -16.23
C LEU A 174 27.34 24.18 -16.67
N ILE A 175 27.68 23.05 -17.29
CA ILE A 175 29.03 22.84 -17.86
C ILE A 175 29.33 23.90 -18.93
N PHE A 176 28.36 24.16 -19.82
CA PHE A 176 28.48 25.16 -20.87
C PHE A 176 28.66 26.59 -20.32
N VAL A 177 27.90 26.97 -19.28
CA VAL A 177 28.01 28.29 -18.65
C VAL A 177 29.37 28.46 -17.96
N ILE A 178 29.87 27.45 -17.25
CA ILE A 178 31.20 27.49 -16.62
C ILE A 178 32.30 27.61 -17.69
N SER A 179 32.20 26.84 -18.78
CA SER A 179 33.13 26.92 -19.90
C SER A 179 33.10 28.30 -20.59
N SER A 180 31.92 28.91 -20.69
CA SER A 180 31.77 30.26 -21.27
C SER A 180 32.38 31.34 -20.38
N PHE A 181 32.37 31.19 -19.05
CA PHE A 181 33.11 32.07 -18.16
C PHE A 181 34.62 31.94 -18.33
N ASP A 182 35.13 30.74 -18.57
CA ASP A 182 36.55 30.53 -18.86
C ASP A 182 36.94 31.18 -20.22
N TYR A 183 36.04 31.13 -21.21
CA TYR A 183 36.22 31.83 -22.48
C TYR A 183 36.19 33.37 -22.34
N ILE A 184 35.36 33.92 -21.44
CA ILE A 184 35.24 35.37 -21.23
C ILE A 184 36.31 35.91 -20.26
N LEU A 185 36.79 35.12 -19.28
CA LEU A 185 37.83 35.53 -18.32
C LEU A 185 39.26 35.09 -18.72
N GLY A 186 39.40 34.25 -19.74
CA GLY A 186 40.66 33.61 -20.17
C GLY A 186 41.78 34.53 -20.68
N ASP A 187 41.53 35.83 -20.89
CA ASP A 187 42.54 36.77 -21.40
C ASP A 187 43.12 37.74 -20.36
N LYS A 188 43.01 37.44 -19.05
CA LYS A 188 43.77 38.19 -18.03
C LYS A 188 44.72 37.31 -17.23
N LYS A 189 45.90 37.16 -17.86
CA LYS A 189 47.25 36.98 -17.30
C LYS A 189 47.65 35.55 -16.95
N LYS A 190 48.46 35.00 -17.85
CA LYS A 190 49.64 34.20 -17.52
C LYS A 190 50.39 34.85 -16.33
N LYS A 191 50.19 34.32 -15.13
CA LYS A 191 51.27 34.19 -14.15
C LYS A 191 51.40 32.72 -13.84
N LYS A 192 52.47 32.14 -14.41
CA LYS A 192 53.05 30.86 -14.05
C LYS A 192 53.25 30.87 -12.53
N ALA A 193 52.36 30.20 -11.79
CA ALA A 193 52.69 29.72 -10.46
C ALA A 193 53.40 28.36 -10.66
N PRO A 194 54.51 28.08 -9.98
CA PRO A 194 55.23 26.82 -10.14
C PRO A 194 54.31 25.66 -9.79
N ALA A 195 54.36 24.60 -10.59
CA ALA A 195 53.74 23.32 -10.28
C ALA A 195 54.19 22.88 -8.89
N ALA A 196 53.26 22.83 -7.94
CA ALA A 196 53.46 22.03 -6.74
C ALA A 196 53.39 20.54 -7.17
N PRO A 197 54.35 19.71 -6.75
CA PRO A 197 54.53 18.37 -7.30
C PRO A 197 53.31 17.51 -7.03
N VAL A 198 52.93 16.76 -8.06
CA VAL A 198 52.09 15.56 -7.96
C VAL A 198 52.78 14.66 -6.93
N GLN A 199 52.20 14.53 -5.73
CA GLN A 199 52.58 13.43 -4.85
C GLN A 199 51.98 12.16 -5.45
N GLU A 200 52.85 11.35 -6.02
CA GLU A 200 52.61 9.97 -6.36
C GLU A 200 52.04 9.24 -5.14
N ALA A 201 50.96 8.49 -5.38
CA ALA A 201 50.46 7.52 -4.43
C ALA A 201 51.55 6.46 -4.15
N PRO A 202 51.96 6.22 -2.88
CA PRO A 202 52.78 5.07 -2.57
C PRO A 202 51.92 3.81 -2.64
N LYS A 203 52.29 2.93 -3.58
CA LYS A 203 51.86 1.53 -3.65
C LYS A 203 52.29 0.80 -2.37
N ALA A 204 51.39 -0.06 -1.90
CA ALA A 204 51.41 -0.88 -0.69
C ALA A 204 52.77 -1.39 -0.16
N VAL A 205 52.93 -1.31 1.18
CA VAL A 205 53.72 -2.26 1.99
C VAL A 205 52.79 -2.78 3.10
N ALA A 206 52.85 -4.08 3.34
CA ALA A 206 51.90 -4.87 4.12
C ALA A 206 52.13 -4.86 5.65
N ALA A 207 51.01 -4.96 6.39
CA ALA A 207 50.78 -5.48 7.76
C ALA A 207 51.31 -4.67 8.97
N PRO A 208 50.60 -4.60 10.13
CA PRO A 208 49.62 -5.56 10.65
C PRO A 208 48.18 -5.03 10.78
N VAL A 209 47.24 -5.97 10.73
CA VAL A 209 45.82 -5.81 11.04
C VAL A 209 45.68 -5.32 12.48
N VAL A 210 45.10 -4.14 12.66
CA VAL A 210 44.47 -3.75 13.92
C VAL A 210 42.99 -3.90 13.68
N GLU A 211 42.44 -4.93 14.32
CA GLU A 211 41.04 -5.27 14.39
C GLU A 211 40.32 -4.13 15.13
N GLU A 212 39.63 -3.28 14.39
CA GLU A 212 38.73 -2.28 14.96
C GLU A 212 37.44 -3.03 15.33
N THR A 213 37.36 -3.38 16.60
CA THR A 213 36.19 -3.93 17.26
C THR A 213 34.99 -3.03 16.99
N VAL A 214 34.07 -3.55 16.19
CA VAL A 214 32.67 -3.11 16.09
C VAL A 214 32.10 -3.07 17.50
N PRO A 215 31.31 -2.05 17.90
CA PRO A 215 30.55 -2.13 19.14
C PRO A 215 29.54 -3.26 19.01
N GLU A 216 29.89 -4.42 19.57
CA GLU A 216 29.00 -5.54 19.85
C GLU A 216 28.17 -5.18 21.08
N ALA A 217 27.18 -4.32 20.88
CA ALA A 217 26.19 -3.98 21.88
C ALA A 217 24.89 -3.68 21.12
N ASP A 218 24.03 -4.69 21.05
CA ASP A 218 22.55 -4.59 20.99
C ASP A 218 21.88 -5.97 20.79
N ASP A 219 22.65 -7.04 20.57
CA ASP A 219 22.08 -8.38 20.40
C ASP A 219 21.43 -8.94 21.68
N MET A 220 21.88 -8.54 22.88
CA MET A 220 21.26 -8.96 24.14
C MET A 220 19.88 -8.34 24.37
N GLU A 221 19.69 -7.07 23.99
CA GLU A 221 18.40 -6.40 24.11
C GLU A 221 17.40 -6.98 23.09
N LEU A 222 17.86 -7.22 21.85
CA LEU A 222 17.04 -7.86 20.83
C LEU A 222 16.64 -9.28 21.25
N GLN A 223 17.56 -10.05 21.83
CA GLN A 223 17.29 -11.40 22.31
C GLN A 223 16.35 -11.40 23.53
N ALA A 224 16.44 -10.40 24.41
CA ALA A 224 15.53 -10.22 25.53
C ALA A 224 14.11 -9.85 25.07
N VAL A 225 13.96 -8.96 24.08
CA VAL A 225 12.64 -8.58 23.52
C VAL A 225 11.98 -9.77 22.81
N ILE A 226 12.75 -10.55 22.04
CA ILE A 226 12.24 -11.77 21.39
C ILE A 226 11.83 -12.82 22.44
N THR A 227 12.64 -13.00 23.49
CA THR A 227 12.32 -13.96 24.57
C THR A 227 11.09 -13.52 25.37
N ALA A 228 10.95 -12.21 25.66
CA ALA A 228 9.79 -11.66 26.34
C ALA A 228 8.52 -11.75 25.48
N ALA A 229 8.62 -11.55 24.16
CA ALA A 229 7.51 -11.72 23.24
C ALA A 229 7.03 -13.19 23.16
N ILE A 230 7.97 -14.14 23.14
CA ILE A 230 7.64 -15.58 23.18
C ILE A 230 7.01 -15.95 24.52
N ALA A 231 7.55 -15.46 25.64
CA ALA A 231 6.98 -15.72 26.96
C ALA A 231 5.56 -15.14 27.12
N MET A 232 5.29 -13.93 26.64
CA MET A 232 3.93 -13.36 26.61
C MET A 232 2.99 -14.20 25.74
N TYR A 233 3.44 -14.66 24.57
CA TYR A 233 2.62 -15.49 23.68
C TYR A 233 2.33 -16.88 24.26
N GLU A 234 3.29 -17.49 24.95
CA GLU A 234 3.09 -18.76 25.66
C GLU A 234 2.21 -18.59 26.91
N GLU A 235 2.26 -17.46 27.62
CA GLU A 235 1.41 -17.17 28.78
C GLU A 235 -0.05 -16.91 28.37
N ASP A 236 -0.28 -16.22 27.24
CA ASP A 236 -1.61 -16.05 26.65
C ASP A 236 -2.20 -17.38 26.16
N MET A 237 -1.37 -18.28 25.61
CA MET A 237 -1.79 -19.64 25.20
C MET A 237 -1.96 -20.60 26.40
N ALA A 238 -1.20 -20.43 27.48
CA ALA A 238 -1.35 -21.20 28.71
C ALA A 238 -2.60 -20.79 29.50
N SER A 239 -2.99 -19.51 29.42
CA SER A 239 -4.23 -18.99 30.02
C SER A 239 -5.50 -19.49 29.30
N ALA A 240 -5.39 -19.91 28.02
CA ALA A 240 -6.46 -20.59 27.30
C ALA A 240 -6.60 -22.09 27.63
N SER A 241 -5.68 -22.68 28.41
CA SER A 241 -5.68 -24.10 28.79
C SER A 241 -5.87 -24.35 30.30
N GLY A 242 -6.27 -23.31 31.05
CA GLY A 242 -6.40 -23.34 32.51
C GLY A 242 -7.72 -23.89 33.08
N ASP A 243 -8.70 -24.24 32.25
CA ASP A 243 -9.94 -24.85 32.75
C ASP A 243 -9.73 -26.35 32.99
N ALA A 244 -9.51 -26.68 34.27
CA ALA A 244 -9.44 -28.04 34.78
C ALA A 244 -10.54 -28.93 34.17
N TYR A 245 -10.14 -29.90 33.34
CA TYR A 245 -11.02 -30.95 32.85
C TYR A 245 -11.58 -31.76 34.03
N VAL A 246 -12.77 -31.38 34.51
CA VAL A 246 -13.49 -32.16 35.52
C VAL A 246 -14.14 -33.36 34.82
N ALA A 247 -13.49 -34.51 34.91
CA ALA A 247 -14.07 -35.78 34.50
C ALA A 247 -15.32 -36.08 35.36
N ARG A 248 -16.51 -35.98 34.79
CA ARG A 248 -17.76 -36.41 35.45
C ARG A 248 -17.89 -37.93 35.31
N PRO A 249 -18.10 -38.71 36.40
CA PRO A 249 -18.29 -40.15 36.29
C PRO A 249 -19.63 -40.48 35.60
N ILE A 250 -19.55 -41.08 34.41
CA ILE A 250 -20.71 -41.56 33.67
C ILE A 250 -21.24 -42.83 34.33
N ARG A 251 -22.42 -42.76 34.95
CA ARG A 251 -23.13 -43.95 35.45
C ARG A 251 -23.69 -44.75 34.27
N ARG A 252 -23.13 -45.94 34.00
CA ARG A 252 -23.69 -46.88 33.02
C ARG A 252 -25.04 -47.42 33.51
N LYS A 253 -26.09 -47.21 32.69
CA LYS A 253 -27.44 -47.75 32.93
C LYS A 253 -27.40 -49.26 32.68
N GLY A 254 -27.60 -50.06 33.73
CA GLY A 254 -27.55 -51.52 33.69
C GLY A 254 -28.57 -52.11 32.70
N LYS A 255 -28.11 -53.09 31.93
CA LYS A 255 -28.92 -53.96 31.07
C LYS A 255 -29.86 -54.76 31.98
N ARG A 256 -31.18 -54.55 31.87
CA ARG A 256 -32.16 -55.43 32.51
C ARG A 256 -32.05 -56.81 31.87
N ALA A 257 -31.79 -57.81 32.70
CA ALA A 257 -31.97 -59.23 32.39
C ALA A 257 -33.46 -59.55 32.26
#